data_AF-A0A9E3MNR9-F1
#
_entry.id   AF-A0A9E3MNR9-F1
#
_cell.length_a   1.000
_cell.length_b   1.000
_cell.length_c   1.000
_cell.angle_alpha   90.00
_cell.angle_beta   90.00
_cell.angle_gamma   90.00
#
_symmetry.space_group_name_H-M   'P 1'
#
loop_
_entity.id
_entity.type
_entity.pdbx_description
1 polymer ?
#
loop_
_entity_poly.entity_id
_entity_poly.type
_entity_poly.pdbx_seq_one_letter_code
_entity_poly.pdbx_strand_id
1 'polypeptide(L)'
;MSETPRQRGERRARQVVRRRYGAAGGLVLTALAVLVALVMLLHAQIPNVIGNLGSLIETFLPWLGLFVPVLLLCGFLRRSATALIAVLLPAAVWLNLFGGLLSDKSATGGDLTVATHNVNADNPDPSGTARDVAASGADVVALEELTASAVPVYEKALASTYKYHAVEGTVGLWSKDPLTGVKAVDIKLGWTRAMRATVAAPDGQVAVYVAHLPSVRVKMEAGFTARQRDKSADALGEAIADEKL
;
A
#
# COMPACT_ATOMS: atom_id res chain seq x y z
N MET A 1 30.57 -40.15 43.21
CA MET A 1 30.40 -41.06 42.06
C MET A 1 31.09 -40.45 40.84
N SER A 2 32.22 -41.01 40.42
CA SER A 2 32.95 -40.64 39.21
C SER A 2 32.26 -41.22 37.97
N GLU A 3 32.00 -40.41 36.95
CA GLU A 3 31.44 -40.88 35.67
C GLU A 3 32.36 -41.93 35.03
N THR A 4 31.77 -43.01 34.54
CA THR A 4 32.52 -44.06 33.83
C THR A 4 32.99 -43.57 32.46
N PRO A 5 34.11 -44.09 31.92
CA PRO A 5 34.63 -43.71 30.60
C PRO A 5 33.60 -43.80 29.47
N ARG A 6 32.68 -44.77 29.55
CA ARG A 6 31.58 -44.98 28.60
C ARG A 6 30.54 -43.84 28.66
N GLN A 7 30.13 -43.42 29.87
CA GLN A 7 29.23 -42.29 30.07
C GLN A 7 29.84 -40.96 29.58
N ARG A 8 31.14 -40.77 29.77
CA ARG A 8 31.87 -39.59 29.29
C ARG A 8 31.96 -39.54 27.77
N GLY A 9 32.11 -40.70 27.11
CA GLY A 9 32.07 -40.84 25.64
C GLY A 9 30.69 -40.54 25.05
N GLU A 10 29.61 -41.06 25.65
CA GLU A 10 28.24 -40.82 25.20
C GLU A 10 27.81 -39.34 25.37
N ARG A 11 28.20 -38.67 26.46
CA ARG A 11 28.00 -37.22 26.63
C ARG A 11 28.71 -36.41 25.56
N ARG A 12 29.99 -36.72 25.28
CA ARG A 12 30.75 -36.04 24.20
C ARG A 12 30.11 -36.25 22.84
N ALA A 13 29.69 -37.47 22.51
CA ALA A 13 29.00 -37.77 21.25
C ALA A 13 27.69 -36.98 21.13
N ARG A 14 26.85 -36.97 22.17
CA ARG A 14 25.61 -36.17 22.22
C ARG A 14 25.88 -34.67 22.10
N GLN A 15 26.95 -34.16 22.69
CA GLN A 15 27.33 -32.75 22.64
C GLN A 15 27.84 -32.33 21.27
N VAL A 16 28.60 -33.19 20.58
CA VAL A 16 29.07 -32.99 19.19
C VAL A 16 27.89 -33.01 18.22
N VAL A 17 27.01 -34.01 18.34
CA VAL A 17 25.78 -34.13 17.56
C VAL A 17 24.89 -32.89 17.73
N ARG A 18 24.64 -32.48 18.98
CA ARG A 18 23.83 -31.30 19.31
C ARG A 18 24.46 -29.99 18.80
N ARG A 19 25.79 -29.86 18.84
CA ARG A 19 26.52 -28.73 18.22
C ARG A 19 26.38 -28.72 16.70
N ARG A 20 26.50 -29.87 16.05
CA ARG A 20 26.45 -29.98 14.57
C ARG A 20 25.05 -29.70 14.04
N TYR A 21 24.01 -30.26 14.64
CA TYR A 21 22.62 -29.97 14.27
C TYR A 21 22.19 -28.54 14.65
N GLY A 22 22.71 -28.00 15.76
CA GLY A 22 22.51 -26.58 16.13
C GLY A 22 23.15 -25.60 15.14
N ALA A 23 24.40 -25.88 14.72
CA ALA A 23 25.11 -25.05 13.74
C ALA A 23 24.46 -25.09 12.34
N ALA A 24 24.06 -26.28 11.87
CA ALA A 24 23.36 -26.43 10.59
C ALA A 24 22.02 -25.65 10.58
N GLY A 25 21.23 -25.73 11.66
CA GLY A 25 20.00 -24.94 11.79
C GLY A 25 20.25 -23.42 11.83
N GLY A 26 21.35 -22.98 12.47
CA GLY A 26 21.74 -21.58 12.48
C GLY A 26 22.12 -21.04 11.09
N LEU A 27 22.80 -21.85 10.27
CA LEU A 27 23.14 -21.49 8.89
C LEU A 27 21.92 -21.36 7.99
N VAL A 28 20.93 -22.25 8.13
CA VAL A 28 19.66 -22.17 7.39
C VAL A 28 18.93 -20.86 7.73
N LEU A 29 18.80 -20.51 9.01
CA LEU A 29 18.16 -19.25 9.42
C LEU A 29 18.92 -18.01 8.92
N THR A 30 20.25 -18.08 8.92
CA THR A 30 21.12 -17.03 8.36
C THR A 30 20.83 -16.84 6.87
N ALA A 31 20.80 -17.93 6.10
CA ALA A 31 20.52 -17.90 4.66
C ALA A 31 19.10 -17.36 4.37
N LEU A 32 18.11 -17.76 5.16
CA LEU A 32 16.73 -17.24 5.02
C LEU A 32 16.66 -15.74 5.31
N ALA A 33 17.33 -15.26 6.36
CA ALA A 33 17.38 -13.83 6.68
C ALA A 33 18.00 -13.02 5.54
N VAL A 34 19.11 -13.50 4.98
CA VAL A 34 19.77 -12.87 3.82
C VAL A 34 18.85 -12.91 2.60
N LEU A 35 18.20 -14.04 2.32
CA LEU A 35 17.28 -14.16 1.19
C LEU A 35 16.12 -13.16 1.28
N VAL A 36 15.48 -13.04 2.45
CA VAL A 36 14.40 -12.08 2.66
C VAL A 36 14.89 -10.64 2.46
N ALA A 37 16.08 -10.30 2.97
CA ALA A 37 16.68 -9.00 2.75
C ALA A 37 16.96 -8.72 1.27
N LEU A 38 17.49 -9.70 0.53
CA LEU A 38 17.78 -9.58 -0.90
C LEU A 38 16.51 -9.44 -1.73
N VAL A 39 15.46 -10.21 -1.43
CA VAL A 39 14.16 -10.06 -2.10
C VAL A 39 13.60 -8.66 -1.87
N MET A 40 13.69 -8.13 -0.65
CA MET A 40 13.26 -6.76 -0.39
C MET A 40 14.15 -5.71 -1.06
N LEU A 41 15.47 -5.90 -1.10
CA LEU A 41 16.39 -4.92 -1.71
C LEU A 41 16.29 -4.89 -3.23
N LEU A 42 16.07 -6.05 -3.84
CA LEU A 42 16.04 -6.24 -5.29
C LEU A 42 14.62 -6.36 -5.84
N HIS A 43 13.59 -5.96 -5.08
CA HIS A 43 12.18 -6.17 -5.42
C HIS A 43 11.83 -5.64 -6.82
N ALA A 44 12.30 -4.43 -7.15
CA ALA A 44 12.04 -3.78 -8.44
C ALA A 44 12.74 -4.45 -9.64
N GLN A 45 13.73 -5.31 -9.37
CA GLN A 45 14.45 -6.06 -10.40
C GLN A 45 13.83 -7.44 -10.66
N ILE A 46 12.79 -7.83 -9.90
CA ILE A 46 12.12 -9.12 -10.07
C ILE A 46 11.24 -9.04 -11.32
N PRO A 47 11.50 -9.87 -12.35
CA PRO A 47 10.79 -9.76 -13.61
C PRO A 47 9.36 -10.29 -13.51
N ASN A 48 8.46 -9.70 -14.30
CA ASN A 48 7.06 -10.13 -14.42
C ASN A 48 6.83 -11.25 -15.47
N VAL A 49 7.87 -12.03 -15.80
CA VAL A 49 7.84 -13.04 -16.88
C VAL A 49 6.90 -14.21 -16.56
N ILE A 50 6.88 -14.68 -15.32
CA ILE A 50 6.03 -15.81 -14.89
C ILE A 50 4.94 -15.24 -13.97
N GLY A 51 3.70 -15.23 -14.46
CA GLY A 51 2.52 -14.88 -13.66
C GLY A 51 2.54 -13.49 -13.00
N ASN A 52 3.38 -12.57 -13.48
CA ASN A 52 3.65 -11.26 -12.86
C ASN A 52 4.15 -11.33 -11.40
N LEU A 53 5.12 -12.23 -11.15
CA LEU A 53 5.70 -12.45 -9.83
C LEU A 53 6.30 -11.19 -9.19
N GLY A 54 6.93 -10.30 -9.96
CA GLY A 54 7.47 -9.03 -9.45
C GLY A 54 6.38 -8.18 -8.81
N SER A 55 5.32 -7.88 -9.56
CA SER A 55 4.18 -7.10 -9.06
C SER A 55 3.47 -7.77 -7.88
N LEU A 56 3.42 -9.11 -7.87
CA LEU A 56 2.89 -9.86 -6.73
C LEU A 56 3.76 -9.64 -5.48
N ILE A 57 5.07 -9.77 -5.59
CA ILE A 57 6.00 -9.55 -4.48
C ILE A 57 5.90 -8.10 -3.98
N GLU A 58 5.81 -7.12 -4.86
CA GLU A 58 5.66 -5.71 -4.48
C GLU A 58 4.37 -5.46 -3.70
N THR A 59 3.27 -6.09 -4.10
CA THR A 59 1.99 -6.03 -3.37
C THR A 59 2.13 -6.59 -1.94
N PHE A 60 2.98 -7.59 -1.74
CA PHE A 60 3.22 -8.22 -0.43
C PHE A 60 4.49 -7.72 0.28
N LEU A 61 5.21 -6.74 -0.28
CA LEU A 61 6.51 -6.29 0.21
C LEU A 61 6.47 -5.81 1.68
N PRO A 62 5.46 -5.04 2.14
CA PRO A 62 5.36 -4.65 3.55
C PRO A 62 5.25 -5.86 4.50
N TRP A 63 4.62 -6.95 4.06
CA TRP A 63 4.39 -8.14 4.88
C TRP A 63 5.65 -8.98 5.10
N LEU A 64 6.69 -8.81 4.28
CA LEU A 64 7.98 -9.49 4.48
C LEU A 64 8.65 -9.08 5.81
N GLY A 65 8.26 -7.94 6.38
CA GLY A 65 8.68 -7.53 7.73
C GLY A 65 8.26 -8.52 8.82
N LEU A 66 7.18 -9.30 8.64
CA LEU A 66 6.75 -10.32 9.61
C LEU A 66 7.75 -11.47 9.76
N PHE A 67 8.62 -11.70 8.77
CA PHE A 67 9.69 -12.69 8.90
C PHE A 67 10.75 -12.26 9.92
N VAL A 68 10.92 -10.97 10.20
CA VAL A 68 11.89 -10.47 11.18
C VAL A 68 11.63 -11.03 12.59
N PRO A 69 10.46 -10.85 13.22
CA PRO A 69 10.20 -11.41 14.55
C PRO A 69 10.24 -12.95 14.56
N VAL A 70 9.80 -13.62 13.48
CA VAL A 70 9.87 -15.08 13.37
C VAL A 70 11.31 -15.57 13.33
N LEU A 71 12.16 -14.97 12.49
CA LEU A 71 13.58 -15.33 12.38
C LEU A 71 14.35 -14.99 13.66
N LEU A 72 14.03 -13.88 14.34
CA LEU A 72 14.58 -13.55 15.66
C LEU A 72 14.25 -14.64 16.67
N LEU A 73 12.97 -15.00 16.81
CA LEU A 73 12.53 -16.05 17.73
C LEU A 73 13.22 -17.39 17.43
N CYS A 74 13.25 -17.80 16.17
CA CYS A 74 13.97 -19.00 15.75
C CYS A 74 15.47 -18.91 16.07
N GLY A 75 16.10 -17.77 15.85
CA GLY A 75 17.51 -17.50 16.19
C GLY A 75 17.80 -17.69 17.68
N PHE A 76 16.92 -17.16 18.55
CA PHE A 76 17.01 -17.33 20.00
C PHE A 76 16.80 -18.79 20.43
N LEU A 77 15.76 -19.45 19.92
CA LEU A 77 15.46 -20.86 20.22
C LEU A 77 16.60 -21.79 19.79
N ARG A 78 17.29 -21.45 18.70
CA ARG A 78 18.47 -22.19 18.20
C ARG A 78 19.79 -21.72 18.81
N ARG A 79 19.79 -20.66 19.64
CA ARG A 79 20.97 -20.04 20.25
C ARG A 79 22.07 -19.72 19.22
N SER A 80 21.67 -19.21 18.06
CA SER A 80 22.58 -18.94 16.94
C SER A 80 22.90 -17.45 16.84
N ALA A 81 24.12 -17.07 17.23
CA ALA A 81 24.57 -15.68 17.14
C ALA A 81 24.61 -15.17 15.68
N THR A 82 25.06 -16.00 14.74
CA THR A 82 25.10 -15.63 13.32
C THR A 82 23.72 -15.40 12.74
N ALA A 83 22.74 -16.24 13.10
CA ALA A 83 21.36 -16.04 12.67
C ALA A 83 20.81 -14.73 13.22
N LEU A 84 20.99 -14.47 14.53
CA LEU A 84 20.52 -13.23 15.17
C LEU A 84 21.13 -11.98 14.54
N ILE A 85 22.44 -11.99 14.24
CA ILE A 85 23.11 -10.89 13.53
C ILE A 85 22.53 -10.73 12.12
N ALA A 86 22.30 -11.82 11.39
CA ALA A 86 21.79 -11.76 10.03
C ALA A 86 20.36 -11.20 9.94
N VAL A 87 19.53 -11.35 10.98
CA VAL A 87 18.18 -10.75 11.01
C VAL A 87 18.21 -9.21 11.02
N LEU A 88 19.34 -8.59 11.40
CA LEU A 88 19.49 -7.14 11.27
C LEU A 88 19.39 -6.66 9.81
N LEU A 89 19.76 -7.51 8.84
CA LEU A 89 19.67 -7.18 7.41
C LEU A 89 18.23 -6.95 6.95
N PRO A 90 17.30 -7.92 7.04
CA PRO A 90 15.93 -7.69 6.63
C PRO A 90 15.25 -6.62 7.50
N ALA A 91 15.60 -6.49 8.79
CA ALA A 91 15.07 -5.44 9.65
C ALA A 91 15.47 -4.04 9.15
N ALA A 92 16.74 -3.82 8.82
CA ALA A 92 17.23 -2.54 8.32
C ALA A 92 16.64 -2.20 6.95
N VAL A 93 16.58 -3.17 6.02
CA VAL A 93 15.97 -2.96 4.70
C VAL A 93 14.49 -2.62 4.83
N TRP A 94 13.76 -3.35 5.68
CA TRP A 94 12.34 -3.08 5.90
C TRP A 94 12.10 -1.70 6.52
N LEU A 95 12.89 -1.31 7.53
CA LEU A 95 12.81 0.02 8.14
C LEU A 95 13.18 1.13 7.16
N ASN A 96 14.13 0.90 6.25
CA ASN A 96 14.45 1.86 5.20
C ASN A 96 13.28 2.05 4.22
N LEU A 97 12.58 0.98 3.84
CA LEU A 97 11.45 1.03 2.92
C LEU A 97 10.17 1.59 3.56
N PHE A 98 9.89 1.21 4.81
CA PHE A 98 8.57 1.40 5.45
C PHE A 98 8.61 2.12 6.79
N GLY A 99 9.79 2.37 7.36
CA GLY A 99 9.92 3.00 8.68
C GLY A 99 9.29 4.40 8.72
N GLY A 100 9.35 5.13 7.61
CA GLY A 100 8.67 6.42 7.45
C GLY A 100 7.14 6.35 7.46
N LEU A 101 6.53 5.16 7.46
CA LEU A 101 5.08 4.97 7.62
C LEU A 101 4.65 4.79 9.08
N LEU A 102 5.60 4.54 9.99
CA LEU A 102 5.30 4.27 11.40
C LEU A 102 5.14 5.53 12.25
N SER A 103 5.61 6.67 11.76
CA SER A 103 5.44 7.96 12.41
C SER A 103 4.15 8.63 11.98
N ASP A 104 3.53 9.36 12.91
CA ASP A 104 2.46 10.29 12.57
C ASP A 104 2.93 11.26 11.46
N LYS A 105 2.07 11.46 10.47
CA LYS A 105 2.29 12.39 9.36
C LYS A 105 1.59 13.73 9.59
N SER A 106 0.96 13.91 10.74
CA SER A 106 0.32 15.16 11.14
C SER A 106 1.36 16.26 11.25
N ALA A 107 1.05 17.39 10.63
CA ALA A 107 1.75 18.66 10.80
C ALA A 107 0.75 19.70 11.31
N THR A 108 1.25 20.68 12.07
CA THR A 108 0.42 21.82 12.50
C THR A 108 0.18 22.78 11.33
N GLY A 109 -1.02 23.36 11.25
CA GLY A 109 -1.35 24.40 10.25
C GLY A 109 -1.98 23.88 8.96
N GLY A 110 -2.74 22.77 9.03
CA GLY A 110 -3.58 22.33 7.92
C GLY A 110 -5.01 22.82 8.08
N ASP A 111 -5.48 23.66 7.16
CA ASP A 111 -6.83 24.26 7.16
C ASP A 111 -7.74 23.68 6.07
N LEU A 112 -7.36 22.55 5.46
CA LEU A 112 -8.13 21.85 4.44
C LEU A 112 -8.27 20.36 4.78
N THR A 113 -9.51 19.91 4.94
CA THR A 113 -9.85 18.50 5.12
C THR A 113 -10.39 17.91 3.80
N VAL A 114 -9.74 16.86 3.31
CA VAL A 114 -10.16 16.15 2.09
C VAL A 114 -10.54 14.71 2.43
N ALA A 115 -11.69 14.26 1.94
CA ALA A 115 -12.12 12.86 2.00
C ALA A 115 -12.27 12.28 0.60
N THR A 116 -11.92 11.01 0.41
CA THR A 116 -12.17 10.24 -0.80
C THR A 116 -13.00 9.01 -0.44
N HIS A 117 -14.00 8.68 -1.27
CA HIS A 117 -14.86 7.54 -1.03
C HIS A 117 -15.35 6.92 -2.34
N ASN A 118 -14.98 5.66 -2.56
CA ASN A 118 -15.57 4.86 -3.61
C ASN A 118 -16.97 4.46 -3.17
N VAL A 119 -17.98 4.98 -3.88
CA VAL A 119 -19.38 4.85 -3.48
C VAL A 119 -19.99 3.49 -3.80
N ASN A 120 -19.26 2.58 -4.44
CA ASN A 120 -19.73 1.34 -5.03
C ASN A 120 -20.81 1.57 -6.11
N ALA A 121 -20.54 1.16 -7.35
CA ALA A 121 -21.49 1.32 -8.45
C ALA A 121 -22.85 0.62 -8.20
N ASP A 122 -22.84 -0.45 -7.41
CA ASP A 122 -24.02 -1.26 -7.05
C ASP A 122 -24.59 -0.88 -5.67
N ASN A 123 -24.31 0.33 -5.18
CA ASN A 123 -24.74 0.77 -3.86
C ASN A 123 -26.28 0.78 -3.71
N PRO A 124 -26.85 0.04 -2.75
CA PRO A 124 -28.29 -0.03 -2.55
C PRO A 124 -28.88 1.21 -1.88
N ASP A 125 -28.08 2.06 -1.24
CA ASP A 125 -28.52 3.32 -0.60
C ASP A 125 -27.57 4.50 -0.88
N PRO A 126 -27.58 5.07 -2.10
CA PRO A 126 -26.74 6.22 -2.44
C PRO A 126 -27.04 7.46 -1.57
N SER A 127 -28.29 7.60 -1.10
CA SER A 127 -28.68 8.73 -0.24
C SER A 127 -28.10 8.59 1.16
N GLY A 128 -28.08 7.39 1.73
CA GLY A 128 -27.41 7.08 2.99
C GLY A 128 -25.93 7.36 2.92
N THR A 129 -25.25 6.81 1.91
CA THR A 129 -23.82 7.05 1.69
C THR A 129 -23.51 8.54 1.53
N ALA A 130 -24.31 9.29 0.77
CA ALA A 130 -24.13 10.73 0.64
C ALA A 130 -24.23 11.47 1.99
N ARG A 131 -25.18 11.08 2.86
CA ARG A 131 -25.31 11.67 4.20
C ARG A 131 -24.11 11.36 5.08
N ASP A 132 -23.62 10.13 5.06
CA ASP A 132 -22.45 9.71 5.85
C ASP A 132 -21.18 10.44 5.38
N VAL A 133 -21.01 10.60 4.07
CA VAL A 133 -19.94 11.39 3.47
C VAL A 133 -20.05 12.86 3.87
N ALA A 134 -21.25 13.45 3.85
CA ALA A 134 -21.46 14.82 4.32
C ALA A 134 -21.16 14.99 5.81
N ALA A 135 -21.46 13.97 6.63
CA ALA A 135 -21.22 13.97 8.07
C ALA A 135 -19.73 13.88 8.44
N SER A 136 -18.84 13.54 7.50
CA SER A 136 -17.39 13.56 7.72
C SER A 136 -16.84 14.94 8.08
N GLY A 137 -17.56 16.02 7.73
CA GLY A 137 -17.12 17.39 7.95
C GLY A 137 -16.04 17.88 6.99
N ALA A 138 -15.59 17.04 6.04
CA ALA A 138 -14.57 17.41 5.06
C ALA A 138 -14.94 18.67 4.27
N ASP A 139 -13.93 19.44 3.85
CA ASP A 139 -14.10 20.64 3.03
C ASP A 139 -14.21 20.29 1.55
N VAL A 140 -13.56 19.20 1.16
CA VAL A 140 -13.57 18.64 -0.18
C VAL A 140 -13.81 17.13 -0.10
N VAL A 141 -14.71 16.64 -0.94
CA VAL A 141 -15.03 15.21 -1.07
C VAL A 141 -14.82 14.78 -2.51
N ALA A 142 -14.00 13.75 -2.70
CA ALA A 142 -13.83 13.02 -3.94
C ALA A 142 -14.66 11.73 -3.89
N LEU A 143 -15.50 11.49 -4.89
CA LEU A 143 -16.27 10.25 -5.02
C LEU A 143 -15.84 9.48 -6.26
N GLU A 144 -15.70 8.16 -6.12
CA GLU A 144 -15.42 7.23 -7.20
C GLU A 144 -16.54 6.21 -7.40
N GLU A 145 -16.62 5.59 -8.59
CA GLU A 145 -17.71 4.67 -8.98
C GLU A 145 -19.10 5.30 -9.06
N LEU A 146 -19.16 6.60 -9.35
CA LEU A 146 -20.43 7.24 -9.66
C LEU A 146 -21.01 6.65 -10.96
N THR A 147 -22.25 6.17 -10.87
CA THR A 147 -23.05 5.81 -12.05
C THR A 147 -23.86 7.01 -12.50
N ALA A 148 -24.10 7.14 -13.81
CA ALA A 148 -24.88 8.24 -14.37
C ALA A 148 -26.28 8.38 -13.73
N SER A 149 -26.89 7.25 -13.34
CA SER A 149 -28.18 7.23 -12.65
C SER A 149 -28.13 7.67 -11.18
N ALA A 150 -26.98 7.51 -10.50
CA ALA A 150 -26.83 7.88 -9.10
C ALA A 150 -26.38 9.33 -8.90
N VAL A 151 -25.74 9.95 -9.91
CA VAL A 151 -25.24 11.33 -9.83
C VAL A 151 -26.29 12.32 -9.29
N PRO A 152 -27.53 12.39 -9.81
CA PRO A 152 -28.52 13.33 -9.30
C PRO A 152 -28.87 13.14 -7.82
N VAL A 153 -28.74 11.92 -7.30
CA VAL A 153 -28.98 11.60 -5.89
C VAL A 153 -27.88 12.19 -5.02
N TYR A 154 -26.60 12.01 -5.41
CA TYR A 154 -25.46 12.59 -4.72
C TYR A 154 -25.48 14.12 -4.77
N GLU A 155 -25.73 14.71 -5.95
CA GLU A 155 -25.85 16.16 -6.11
C GLU A 155 -26.89 16.74 -5.14
N LYS A 156 -28.09 16.16 -5.10
CA LYS A 156 -29.17 16.62 -4.22
C LYS A 156 -28.83 16.44 -2.73
N ALA A 157 -28.29 15.28 -2.36
CA ALA A 157 -28.03 14.95 -0.96
C ALA A 157 -26.85 15.74 -0.38
N LEU A 158 -25.87 16.10 -1.21
CA LEU A 158 -24.67 16.83 -0.80
C LEU A 158 -24.81 18.36 -0.89
N ALA A 159 -25.82 18.87 -1.61
CA ALA A 159 -25.98 20.31 -1.92
C ALA A 159 -26.04 21.25 -0.71
N SER A 160 -26.55 20.79 0.44
CA SER A 160 -26.61 21.62 1.65
C SER A 160 -25.25 21.84 2.29
N THR A 161 -24.31 20.92 2.06
CA THR A 161 -22.96 20.95 2.66
C THR A 161 -21.93 21.46 1.65
N TYR A 162 -22.01 20.99 0.41
CA TYR A 162 -21.07 21.28 -0.66
C TYR A 162 -21.78 22.07 -1.76
N LYS A 163 -21.50 23.37 -1.81
CA LYS A 163 -22.14 24.31 -2.75
C LYS A 163 -21.62 24.15 -4.19
N TYR A 164 -20.41 23.61 -4.34
CA TYR A 164 -19.74 23.47 -5.62
C TYR A 164 -19.43 22.02 -5.89
N HIS A 165 -19.68 21.56 -7.12
CA HIS A 165 -19.34 20.21 -7.51
C HIS A 165 -19.07 20.11 -9.01
N ALA A 166 -18.36 19.05 -9.39
CA ALA A 166 -18.17 18.65 -10.76
C ALA A 166 -18.04 17.13 -10.87
N VAL A 167 -18.54 16.55 -11.96
CA VAL A 167 -18.49 15.11 -12.23
C VAL A 167 -17.92 14.89 -13.62
N GLU A 168 -16.97 13.98 -13.73
CA GLU A 168 -16.28 13.61 -14.97
C GLU A 168 -16.25 12.09 -15.09
N GLY A 169 -17.07 11.54 -15.99
CA GLY A 169 -17.22 10.09 -16.13
C GLY A 169 -17.73 9.44 -14.84
N THR A 170 -16.90 8.62 -14.19
CA THR A 170 -17.26 7.89 -12.96
C THR A 170 -16.63 8.45 -11.69
N VAL A 171 -16.08 9.67 -11.76
CA VAL A 171 -15.48 10.36 -10.61
C VAL A 171 -16.10 11.74 -10.45
N GLY A 172 -16.17 12.23 -9.23
CA GLY A 172 -16.67 13.56 -8.96
C GLY A 172 -15.99 14.20 -7.76
N LEU A 173 -16.07 15.52 -7.72
CA LEU A 173 -15.50 16.36 -6.68
C LEU A 173 -16.58 17.31 -6.16
N TRP A 174 -16.79 17.32 -4.85
CA TRP A 174 -17.67 18.22 -4.12
C TRP A 174 -16.83 19.09 -3.20
N SER A 175 -17.12 20.38 -3.12
CA SER A 175 -16.38 21.31 -2.28
C SER A 175 -17.30 22.37 -1.65
N LYS A 176 -16.93 22.79 -0.43
CA LYS A 176 -17.50 23.98 0.20
C LYS A 176 -17.05 25.25 -0.52
N ASP A 177 -15.88 25.22 -1.15
CA ASP A 177 -15.24 26.33 -1.85
C ASP A 177 -15.39 26.25 -3.38
N PRO A 178 -15.28 27.39 -4.10
CA PRO A 178 -15.44 27.41 -5.55
C PRO A 178 -14.48 26.47 -6.30
N LEU A 179 -15.04 25.75 -7.28
CA LEU A 179 -14.30 24.92 -8.22
C LEU A 179 -14.09 25.64 -9.56
N THR A 180 -12.88 25.60 -10.09
CA THR A 180 -12.55 26.11 -11.43
C THR A 180 -11.62 25.16 -12.17
N GLY A 181 -11.42 25.38 -13.49
CA GLY A 181 -10.46 24.61 -14.27
C GLY A 181 -10.71 23.10 -14.26
N VAL A 182 -11.99 22.70 -14.20
CA VAL A 182 -12.43 21.30 -14.25
C VAL A 182 -12.12 20.73 -15.62
N LYS A 183 -11.45 19.58 -15.65
CA LYS A 183 -11.20 18.82 -16.87
C LYS A 183 -10.99 17.34 -16.56
N ALA A 184 -11.37 16.48 -17.50
CA ALA A 184 -10.98 15.08 -17.50
C ALA A 184 -9.45 14.93 -17.58
N VAL A 185 -8.91 13.89 -16.92
CA VAL A 185 -7.51 13.48 -16.99
C VAL A 185 -7.43 12.10 -17.62
N ASP A 186 -6.67 11.96 -18.71
CA ASP A 186 -6.53 10.69 -19.41
C ASP A 186 -5.48 9.79 -18.75
N ILE A 187 -5.95 8.89 -17.88
CA ILE A 187 -5.14 7.83 -17.27
C ILE A 187 -5.02 6.57 -18.14
N LYS A 188 -5.15 6.71 -19.47
CA LYS A 188 -4.92 5.65 -20.49
C LYS A 188 -5.81 4.43 -20.34
N LEU A 189 -7.02 4.62 -19.85
CA LEU A 189 -8.03 3.57 -19.71
C LEU A 189 -8.96 3.43 -20.92
N GLY A 190 -9.09 4.48 -21.74
CA GLY A 190 -10.03 4.53 -22.86
C GLY A 190 -11.40 5.11 -22.49
N TRP A 191 -11.63 5.47 -21.23
CA TRP A 191 -12.80 6.23 -20.76
C TRP A 191 -12.43 7.09 -19.55
N THR A 192 -13.27 8.08 -19.23
CA THR A 192 -13.02 9.05 -18.15
C THR A 192 -13.23 8.41 -16.77
N ARG A 193 -12.13 8.31 -16.01
CA ARG A 193 -12.09 7.89 -14.59
C ARG A 193 -11.15 8.72 -13.73
N ALA A 194 -10.70 9.84 -14.28
CA ALA A 194 -9.91 10.79 -13.54
C ALA A 194 -10.25 12.21 -14.00
N MET A 195 -10.12 13.15 -13.08
CA MET A 195 -10.37 14.56 -13.32
C MET A 195 -9.40 15.41 -12.51
N ARG A 196 -9.25 16.65 -12.96
CA ARG A 196 -8.52 17.72 -12.27
C ARG A 196 -9.46 18.89 -12.10
N ALA A 197 -9.45 19.49 -10.92
CA ALA A 197 -10.08 20.78 -10.65
C ALA A 197 -9.18 21.64 -9.75
N THR A 198 -9.38 22.95 -9.76
CA THR A 198 -8.80 23.87 -8.78
C THR A 198 -9.86 24.19 -7.73
N VAL A 199 -9.53 23.96 -6.46
CA VAL A 199 -10.32 24.41 -5.30
C VAL A 199 -9.74 25.74 -4.83
N ALA A 200 -10.58 26.76 -4.68
CA ALA A 200 -10.20 28.04 -4.08
C ALA A 200 -10.24 27.94 -2.54
N ALA A 201 -9.33 27.16 -1.96
CA ALA A 201 -9.26 26.92 -0.52
C ALA A 201 -8.89 28.20 0.25
N PRO A 202 -9.15 28.27 1.58
CA PRO A 202 -8.93 29.47 2.38
C PRO A 202 -7.53 30.09 2.26
N ASP A 203 -6.49 29.26 2.19
CA ASP A 203 -5.08 29.69 2.13
C ASP A 203 -4.49 29.74 0.71
N GLY A 204 -5.31 29.52 -0.32
CA GLY A 204 -4.87 29.60 -1.70
C GLY A 204 -5.50 28.55 -2.61
N GLN A 205 -5.08 28.58 -3.87
CA GLN A 205 -5.59 27.64 -4.87
C GLN A 205 -4.90 26.29 -4.73
N VAL A 206 -5.69 25.21 -4.70
CA VAL A 206 -5.19 23.83 -4.62
C VAL A 206 -5.66 23.05 -5.85
N ALA A 207 -4.73 22.42 -6.55
CA ALA A 207 -5.04 21.50 -7.63
C ALA A 207 -5.42 20.14 -7.04
N VAL A 208 -6.64 19.68 -7.31
CA VAL A 208 -7.16 18.40 -6.84
C VAL A 208 -7.34 17.47 -8.02
N TYR A 209 -6.72 16.30 -7.91
CA TYR A 209 -6.85 15.20 -8.86
C TYR A 209 -7.66 14.09 -8.20
N VAL A 210 -8.79 13.73 -8.81
CA VAL A 210 -9.57 12.55 -8.42
C VAL A 210 -9.32 11.48 -9.47
N ALA A 211 -8.92 10.29 -9.05
CA ALA A 211 -8.62 9.20 -9.97
C ALA A 211 -9.05 7.85 -9.42
N HIS A 212 -9.86 7.14 -10.19
CA HIS A 212 -10.20 5.75 -9.91
C HIS A 212 -9.41 4.81 -10.82
N LEU A 213 -8.26 4.37 -10.32
CA LEU A 213 -7.35 3.45 -11.01
C LEU A 213 -7.97 2.06 -11.29
N PRO A 214 -7.48 1.32 -12.30
CA PRO A 214 -7.93 -0.03 -12.61
C PRO A 214 -7.73 -0.99 -11.42
N SER A 215 -8.70 -1.86 -11.16
CA SER A 215 -8.55 -2.91 -10.15
C SER A 215 -7.51 -3.95 -10.58
N VAL A 216 -6.76 -4.47 -9.60
CA VAL A 216 -5.85 -5.61 -9.80
C VAL A 216 -6.54 -6.92 -9.45
N ARG A 217 -6.22 -8.00 -10.18
CA ARG A 217 -6.80 -9.34 -9.96
C ARG A 217 -5.74 -10.42 -10.10
N VAL A 218 -5.91 -11.54 -9.40
CA VAL A 218 -5.19 -12.79 -9.70
C VAL A 218 -6.06 -13.65 -10.59
N LYS A 219 -5.56 -14.04 -11.76
CA LYS A 219 -6.25 -14.94 -12.70
C LYS A 219 -5.38 -16.16 -12.98
N MET A 220 -5.99 -17.34 -13.09
CA MET A 220 -5.25 -18.59 -13.36
C MET A 220 -4.42 -18.51 -14.65
N GLU A 221 -4.98 -17.90 -15.71
CA GLU A 221 -4.33 -17.83 -17.02
C GLU A 221 -3.35 -16.65 -17.17
N ALA A 222 -3.49 -15.60 -16.36
CA ALA A 222 -2.76 -14.33 -16.53
C ALA A 222 -1.93 -13.89 -15.31
N GLY A 223 -1.95 -14.66 -14.22
CA GLY A 223 -1.28 -14.32 -12.96
C GLY A 223 -1.82 -13.04 -12.32
N PHE A 224 -0.94 -12.26 -11.69
CA PHE A 224 -1.29 -10.98 -11.05
C PHE A 224 -1.40 -9.83 -12.06
N THR A 225 -2.58 -9.26 -12.23
CA THR A 225 -2.87 -8.27 -13.28
C THR A 225 -2.69 -6.83 -12.77
N ALA A 226 -1.46 -6.30 -12.86
CA ALA A 226 -1.13 -4.93 -12.43
C ALA A 226 -0.81 -3.96 -13.58
N ARG A 227 -0.34 -4.45 -14.73
CA ARG A 227 0.21 -3.60 -15.82
C ARG A 227 -0.68 -2.42 -16.26
N GLN A 228 -1.99 -2.62 -16.33
CA GLN A 228 -2.91 -1.54 -16.70
C GLN A 228 -2.98 -0.47 -15.61
N ARG A 229 -2.95 -0.88 -14.33
CA ARG A 229 -2.90 0.03 -13.19
C ARG A 229 -1.59 0.79 -13.16
N ASP A 230 -0.46 0.13 -13.43
CA ASP A 230 0.86 0.77 -13.48
C ASP A 230 0.86 1.87 -14.56
N LYS A 231 0.41 1.54 -15.78
CA LYS A 231 0.29 2.52 -16.86
C LYS A 231 -0.62 3.70 -16.50
N SER A 232 -1.75 3.44 -15.83
CA SER A 232 -2.66 4.50 -15.38
C SER A 232 -2.06 5.35 -14.26
N ALA A 233 -1.27 4.76 -13.36
CA ALA A 233 -0.57 5.46 -12.30
C ALA A 233 0.55 6.35 -12.86
N ASP A 234 1.33 5.85 -13.82
CA ASP A 234 2.35 6.65 -14.51
C ASP A 234 1.74 7.86 -15.22
N ALA A 235 0.66 7.64 -15.99
CA ALA A 235 -0.03 8.72 -16.68
C ALA A 235 -0.62 9.78 -15.72
N LEU A 236 -1.13 9.34 -14.55
CA LEU A 236 -1.57 10.26 -13.50
C LEU A 236 -0.38 11.03 -12.90
N GLY A 237 0.74 10.34 -12.66
CA GLY A 237 1.98 10.93 -12.15
C GLY A 237 2.54 12.00 -13.09
N GLU A 238 2.58 11.73 -14.40
CA GLU A 238 2.93 12.71 -15.44
C GLU A 238 2.00 13.93 -15.38
N ALA A 239 0.68 13.70 -15.31
CA ALA A 239 -0.29 14.79 -15.24
C ALA A 239 -0.18 15.66 -13.97
N ILE A 240 0.28 15.08 -12.85
CA ILE A 240 0.55 15.80 -11.60
C ILE A 240 1.89 16.55 -11.70
N ALA A 241 2.93 15.93 -12.27
CA ALA A 241 4.25 16.55 -12.45
C ALA A 241 4.19 17.78 -13.38
N ASP A 242 3.27 17.76 -14.35
CA ASP A 242 3.03 18.86 -15.29
C ASP A 242 2.08 19.96 -14.74
N GLU A 243 1.57 19.84 -13.51
CA GLU A 243 0.69 20.84 -12.91
C GLU A 243 1.44 22.16 -12.65
N LYS A 244 0.78 23.28 -12.96
CA LYS A 244 1.39 24.63 -12.97
C LYS A 244 0.73 25.61 -12.02
N LEU A 245 -0.34 25.18 -11.36
CA LEU A 245 -0.98 25.96 -10.30
C LEU A 245 0.03 26.28 -9.18
#